data_AF-A0A2E6MNQ3-F1
#
_entry.id   AF-A0A2E6MNQ3-F1
#
_cell.length_a   1.000
_cell.length_b   1.000
_cell.length_c   1.000
_cell.angle_alpha   90.00
_cell.angle_beta   90.00
_cell.angle_gamma   90.00
#
_symmetry.space_group_name_H-M   'P 1'
#
loop_
_entity.id
_entity.type
_entity.pdbx_description
1 polymer ?
#
loop_
_entity_poly.entity_id
_entity_poly.type
_entity_poly.pdbx_seq_one_letter_code
_entity_poly.pdbx_strand_id
1 'polypeptide(L)'
;MSEMSEDVGRLIDSLEAILVGDVRSRIIAGLTERGTAVDWVVSLKTQMEIHRFHAGNDIFDVGRDVARLDARTSNEGFRALNAWNHESHEFTNDIVPVLMINFLQRVDAPVLQLDGDPSRTTVAILLDYYLLHLLALCAMRAWDTQNPTATIDRLTGLVQQLQGADGSGHRFVADAETLLIYAISQFHPEEKAYNRIIEKVDQLEGDHPVLFAHASVAVLSAHLRWGFWLMYDRDPIKMRRDNTGDYPWLLNSVLTLAREFSSSVAKDESVEERAAITQSLLQGLAADPYAFIGSPPPSLMDYVDEYAELEDILKKHIDHLLEEFEIQKPDKNTYAPLALHFNFPHNVVVATVTLALLEGSPQPLTLNDLFVSEFDTGVNETQKSLAEKLMAFSRGTPDRLGHRGSMLVAYDPLSGLRSFSMTCDTLRKGLAT
;
A
#
# COMPACT_ATOMS: atom_id res chain seq x y z
N MET A 1 25.75 -1.57 -19.64
CA MET A 1 24.77 -1.07 -18.65
C MET A 1 24.05 0.10 -19.29
N SER A 2 22.72 0.16 -19.25
CA SER A 2 21.97 1.29 -19.83
C SER A 2 22.12 2.53 -18.94
N GLU A 3 21.97 3.73 -19.50
CA GLU A 3 22.00 4.99 -18.73
C GLU A 3 20.93 4.98 -17.61
N MET A 4 19.78 4.36 -17.86
CA MET A 4 18.71 4.21 -16.88
C MET A 4 19.09 3.27 -15.72
N SER A 5 19.77 2.16 -16.02
CA SER A 5 20.29 1.25 -14.98
C SER A 5 21.28 1.97 -14.05
N GLU A 6 22.06 2.91 -14.59
CA GLU A 6 22.99 3.72 -13.78
C GLU A 6 22.24 4.74 -12.92
N ASP A 7 21.19 5.38 -13.45
CA ASP A 7 20.35 6.33 -12.71
C ASP A 7 19.68 5.66 -11.50
N VAL A 8 19.08 4.49 -11.68
CA VAL A 8 18.45 3.72 -10.58
C VAL A 8 19.49 3.31 -9.55
N GLY A 9 20.63 2.76 -9.98
CA GLY A 9 21.71 2.36 -9.08
C GLY A 9 22.21 3.52 -8.22
N ARG A 10 22.49 4.69 -8.82
CA ARG A 10 22.95 5.88 -8.09
C ARG A 10 21.93 6.40 -7.08
N LEU A 11 20.63 6.39 -7.42
CA LEU A 11 19.60 6.81 -6.47
C LEU A 11 19.53 5.85 -5.29
N ILE A 12 19.52 4.53 -5.52
CA ILE A 12 19.50 3.54 -4.44
C ILE A 12 20.75 3.66 -3.56
N ASP A 13 21.93 3.81 -4.15
CA ASP A 13 23.19 3.99 -3.40
C ASP A 13 23.15 5.27 -2.53
N SER A 14 22.57 6.35 -3.05
CA SER A 14 22.40 7.61 -2.31
C SER A 14 21.40 7.47 -1.17
N LEU A 15 20.29 6.76 -1.39
CA LEU A 15 19.30 6.46 -0.37
C LEU A 15 19.88 5.56 0.73
N GLU A 16 20.63 4.53 0.36
CA GLU A 16 21.32 3.67 1.32
C GLU A 16 22.29 4.46 2.20
N ALA A 17 23.08 5.36 1.61
CA ALA A 17 23.99 6.22 2.37
C ALA A 17 23.26 7.15 3.35
N ILE A 18 22.04 7.58 3.04
CA ILE A 18 21.20 8.38 3.95
C ILE A 18 20.60 7.50 5.05
N LEU A 19 20.09 6.32 4.69
CA LEU A 19 19.31 5.45 5.57
C LEU A 19 20.17 4.67 6.55
N VAL A 20 21.38 4.27 6.12
CA VAL A 20 22.32 3.47 6.90
C VAL A 20 23.31 4.39 7.61
N GLY A 21 23.24 4.44 8.94
CA GLY A 21 24.13 5.24 9.78
C GLY A 21 23.48 6.54 10.28
N ASP A 22 24.31 7.56 10.51
CA ASP A 22 23.91 8.76 11.27
C ASP A 22 23.41 9.94 10.40
N VAL A 23 23.39 9.78 9.08
CA VAL A 23 23.12 10.89 8.13
C VAL A 23 21.76 11.53 8.40
N ARG A 24 20.70 10.73 8.57
CA ARG A 24 19.37 11.25 8.92
C ARG A 24 19.40 12.06 10.22
N SER A 25 20.00 11.53 11.28
CA SER A 25 20.11 12.26 12.55
C SER A 25 20.89 13.56 12.40
N ARG A 26 21.92 13.62 11.55
CA ARG A 26 22.67 14.84 11.23
C ARG A 26 21.84 15.85 10.43
N ILE A 27 21.02 15.40 9.47
CA ILE A 27 20.07 16.27 8.75
C ILE A 27 19.09 16.90 9.76
N ILE A 28 18.47 16.09 10.62
CA ILE A 28 17.54 16.57 11.65
C ILE A 28 18.24 17.51 12.64
N ALA A 29 19.45 17.18 13.09
CA ALA A 29 20.21 18.05 13.99
C ALA A 29 20.53 19.41 13.34
N GLY A 30 20.89 19.43 12.06
CA GLY A 30 21.14 20.66 11.32
C GLY A 30 19.88 21.52 11.11
N LEU A 31 18.76 20.88 10.76
CA LEU A 31 17.46 21.56 10.63
C LEU A 31 17.00 22.18 11.94
N THR A 32 17.25 21.50 13.05
CA THR A 32 16.71 21.84 14.38
C THR A 32 17.72 22.52 15.29
N GLU A 33 18.87 22.98 14.76
CA GLU A 33 19.89 23.70 15.55
C GLU A 33 19.36 25.05 16.03
N ARG A 34 18.53 25.71 15.21
CA ARG A 34 18.04 27.09 15.43
C ARG A 34 16.62 27.25 14.90
N GLY A 35 15.95 28.29 15.37
CA GLY A 35 14.57 28.58 14.99
C GLY A 35 13.56 27.72 15.73
N THR A 36 12.31 27.82 15.28
CA THR A 36 11.14 27.13 15.82
C THR A 36 10.79 25.91 14.97
N ALA A 37 9.88 25.05 15.46
CA ALA A 37 9.39 23.92 14.68
C ALA A 37 8.78 24.33 13.33
N VAL A 38 8.15 25.51 13.26
CA VAL A 38 7.67 26.10 12.00
C VAL A 38 8.83 26.38 11.03
N ASP A 39 9.93 26.95 11.53
CA ASP A 39 11.12 27.22 10.71
C ASP A 39 11.77 25.92 10.22
N TRP A 40 11.78 24.88 11.06
CA TRP A 40 12.35 23.57 10.71
C TRP A 40 11.60 22.90 9.57
N VAL A 41 10.26 22.88 9.63
CA VAL A 41 9.46 22.26 8.55
C VAL A 41 9.50 23.09 7.26
N VAL A 42 9.62 24.42 7.35
CA VAL A 42 9.85 25.27 6.16
C VAL A 42 11.19 24.95 5.51
N SER A 43 12.26 24.82 6.31
CA SER A 43 13.58 24.46 5.80
C SER A 43 13.60 23.06 5.18
N LEU A 44 12.96 22.08 5.85
CA LEU A 44 12.82 20.72 5.32
C LEU A 44 12.06 20.70 4.00
N LYS A 45 10.95 21.46 3.90
CA LYS A 45 10.18 21.60 2.67
C LYS A 45 11.05 22.07 1.51
N THR A 46 11.82 23.15 1.71
CA THR A 46 12.72 23.67 0.66
C THR A 46 13.75 22.64 0.23
N GLN A 47 14.30 21.83 1.14
CA GLN A 47 15.24 20.76 0.81
C GLN A 47 14.59 19.62 0.01
N MET A 48 13.35 19.25 0.36
CA MET A 48 12.57 18.23 -0.37
C MET A 48 12.20 18.68 -1.78
N GLU A 49 11.80 19.95 -1.95
CA GLU A 49 11.41 20.52 -3.26
C GLU A 49 12.53 20.49 -4.29
N ILE A 50 13.79 20.63 -3.85
CA ILE A 50 14.97 20.58 -4.72
C ILE A 50 15.73 19.26 -4.65
N HIS A 51 15.23 18.29 -3.87
CA HIS A 51 15.86 17.00 -3.62
C HIS A 51 17.32 17.07 -3.14
N ARG A 52 17.64 18.04 -2.28
CA ARG A 52 19.00 18.27 -1.77
C ARG A 52 19.00 18.47 -0.26
N PHE A 53 19.75 17.62 0.44
CA PHE A 53 19.84 17.63 1.91
C PHE A 53 21.24 17.96 2.40
N HIS A 54 21.31 18.66 3.52
CA HIS A 54 22.55 19.00 4.23
C HIS A 54 22.68 18.17 5.51
N ALA A 55 23.77 17.41 5.63
CA ALA A 55 24.11 16.65 6.82
C ALA A 55 25.46 17.15 7.39
N GLY A 56 25.44 18.29 8.08
CA GLY A 56 26.68 18.99 8.44
C GLY A 56 27.40 19.54 7.21
N ASN A 57 28.62 19.06 6.93
CA ASN A 57 29.38 19.47 5.75
C ASN A 57 29.06 18.64 4.49
N ASP A 58 28.36 17.52 4.65
CA ASP A 58 28.00 16.65 3.54
C ASP A 58 26.73 17.16 2.84
N ILE A 59 26.69 17.05 1.52
CA ILE A 59 25.54 17.40 0.68
C ILE A 59 25.10 16.15 -0.08
N PHE A 60 23.84 15.80 0.08
CA PHE A 60 23.20 14.71 -0.65
C PHE A 60 22.23 15.32 -1.66
N ASP A 61 22.60 15.31 -2.95
CA ASP A 61 21.79 15.84 -4.04
C ASP A 61 21.37 14.70 -4.97
N VAL A 62 20.07 14.41 -4.97
CA VAL A 62 19.48 13.35 -5.80
C VAL A 62 18.54 13.90 -6.87
N GLY A 63 18.46 15.22 -7.04
CA GLY A 63 17.42 15.86 -7.85
C GLY A 63 17.46 15.50 -9.32
N ARG A 64 18.66 15.32 -9.89
CA ARG A 64 18.81 14.89 -11.28
C ARG A 64 18.26 13.47 -11.51
N ASP A 65 18.62 12.54 -10.64
CA ASP A 65 18.22 11.13 -10.77
C ASP A 65 16.72 10.99 -10.52
N VAL A 66 16.18 11.64 -9.48
CA VAL A 66 14.74 11.67 -9.20
C VAL A 66 13.95 12.23 -10.39
N ALA A 67 14.33 13.38 -10.95
CA ALA A 67 13.61 13.98 -12.07
C ALA A 67 13.57 13.08 -13.31
N ARG A 68 14.65 12.36 -13.60
CA ARG A 68 14.72 11.45 -14.75
C ARG A 68 13.86 10.20 -14.56
N LEU A 69 13.95 9.59 -13.38
CA LEU A 69 13.19 8.39 -13.05
C LEU A 69 11.68 8.69 -12.93
N ASP A 70 11.31 9.83 -12.36
CA ASP A 70 9.91 10.27 -12.26
C ASP A 70 9.33 10.60 -13.63
N ALA A 71 10.06 11.32 -14.50
CA ALA A 71 9.63 11.58 -15.87
C ALA A 71 9.42 10.28 -16.65
N ARG A 72 10.29 9.29 -16.46
CA ARG A 72 10.16 7.97 -17.09
C ARG A 72 8.93 7.21 -16.56
N THR A 73 8.70 7.23 -15.26
CA THR A 73 7.51 6.62 -14.62
C THR A 73 6.22 7.27 -15.13
N SER A 74 6.20 8.60 -15.22
CA SER A 74 5.11 9.38 -15.79
C SER A 74 4.82 9.02 -17.25
N ASN A 75 5.86 8.82 -18.07
CA ASN A 75 5.70 8.38 -19.46
C ASN A 75 5.14 6.96 -19.60
N GLU A 76 5.23 6.14 -18.55
CA GLU A 76 4.64 4.79 -18.49
C GLU A 76 3.19 4.80 -17.98
N GLY A 77 2.68 5.96 -17.55
CA GLY A 77 1.28 6.15 -17.11
C GLY A 77 1.12 6.32 -15.59
N PHE A 78 2.20 6.25 -14.82
CA PHE A 78 2.17 6.29 -13.36
C PHE A 78 2.79 7.57 -12.82
N ARG A 79 2.23 8.09 -11.73
CA ARG A 79 2.85 9.18 -10.95
C ARG A 79 3.07 8.70 -9.54
N ALA A 80 4.29 8.34 -9.18
CA ALA A 80 4.58 7.78 -7.85
C ALA A 80 4.77 8.87 -6.77
N LEU A 81 5.12 10.10 -7.17
CA LEU A 81 5.46 11.18 -6.24
C LEU A 81 4.32 12.17 -5.99
N ASN A 82 3.38 12.33 -6.92
CA ASN A 82 2.28 13.30 -6.85
C ASN A 82 0.96 12.61 -6.50
N ALA A 83 0.02 13.34 -5.90
CA ALA A 83 -1.33 12.84 -5.65
C ALA A 83 -2.30 13.24 -6.77
N TRP A 84 -3.34 12.44 -6.98
CA TRP A 84 -4.49 12.83 -7.80
C TRP A 84 -5.43 13.78 -7.04
N ASN A 85 -5.74 14.96 -7.61
CA ASN A 85 -6.73 15.87 -7.06
C ASN A 85 -8.13 15.55 -7.62
N HIS A 86 -9.03 15.10 -6.77
CA HIS A 86 -10.39 14.72 -7.15
C HIS A 86 -11.32 15.90 -7.48
N GLU A 87 -10.97 17.14 -7.10
CA GLU A 87 -11.73 18.34 -7.43
C GLU A 87 -11.33 18.91 -8.79
N SER A 88 -10.02 19.07 -9.03
CA SER A 88 -9.51 19.62 -10.28
C SER A 88 -9.34 18.58 -11.39
N HIS A 89 -9.38 17.29 -11.04
CA HIS A 89 -9.09 16.18 -11.96
C HIS A 89 -7.70 16.30 -12.62
N GLU A 90 -6.71 16.73 -11.84
CA GLU A 90 -5.32 16.87 -12.25
C GLU A 90 -4.40 16.31 -11.15
N PHE A 91 -3.19 15.89 -11.52
CA PHE A 91 -2.16 15.59 -10.52
C PHE A 91 -1.67 16.87 -9.84
N THR A 92 -1.32 16.77 -8.57
CA THR A 92 -0.75 17.88 -7.80
C THR A 92 0.58 18.34 -8.39
N ASN A 93 0.85 19.65 -8.31
CA ASN A 93 2.13 20.21 -8.77
C ASN A 93 3.29 19.79 -7.86
N ASP A 94 3.04 19.70 -6.55
CA ASP A 94 4.02 19.27 -5.56
C ASP A 94 3.91 17.78 -5.29
N ILE A 95 5.00 17.22 -4.75
CA ILE A 95 5.05 15.85 -4.26
C ILE A 95 4.30 15.69 -2.93
N VAL A 96 3.77 14.51 -2.66
CA VAL A 96 2.94 14.22 -1.47
C VAL A 96 3.60 14.62 -0.14
N PRO A 97 4.90 14.34 0.12
CA PRO A 97 5.57 14.80 1.35
C PRO A 97 5.56 16.32 1.55
N VAL A 98 5.72 17.09 0.47
CA VAL A 98 5.65 18.57 0.51
C VAL A 98 4.23 19.04 0.81
N LEU A 99 3.23 18.37 0.25
CA LEU A 99 1.82 18.66 0.55
C LEU A 99 1.47 18.41 2.02
N MET A 100 2.09 17.41 2.68
CA MET A 100 1.92 17.18 4.11
C MET A 100 2.45 18.34 4.96
N ILE A 101 3.59 18.92 4.59
CA ILE A 101 4.11 20.12 5.28
C ILE A 101 3.14 21.29 5.08
N ASN A 102 2.67 21.51 3.85
CA ASN A 102 1.67 22.56 3.56
C ASN A 102 0.38 22.35 4.38
N PHE A 103 -0.05 21.10 4.56
CA PHE A 103 -1.20 20.75 5.39
C PHE A 103 -0.96 21.13 6.86
N LEU A 104 0.15 20.70 7.46
CA LEU A 104 0.46 20.99 8.88
C LEU A 104 0.49 22.49 9.17
N GLN A 105 1.05 23.28 8.25
CA GLN A 105 1.05 24.73 8.34
C GLN A 105 -0.35 25.31 8.22
N ARG A 106 -1.16 24.84 7.27
CA ARG A 106 -2.52 25.34 7.04
C ARG A 106 -3.45 25.08 8.23
N VAL A 107 -3.28 23.97 8.92
CA VAL A 107 -4.12 23.61 10.08
C VAL A 107 -3.57 24.12 11.41
N ASP A 108 -2.50 24.93 11.38
CA ASP A 108 -1.78 25.39 12.58
C ASP A 108 -1.53 24.25 13.57
N ALA A 109 -0.98 23.13 13.06
CA ALA A 109 -0.86 21.89 13.82
C ALA A 109 -0.22 22.14 15.20
N PRO A 110 -0.87 21.72 16.32
CA PRO A 110 -0.38 22.03 17.67
C PRO A 110 1.06 21.59 17.92
N VAL A 111 1.49 20.49 17.31
CA VAL A 111 2.87 20.00 17.39
C VAL A 111 3.90 21.02 16.93
N LEU A 112 3.56 21.91 15.98
CA LEU A 112 4.47 22.95 15.49
C LEU A 112 4.60 24.14 16.45
N GLN A 113 3.74 24.20 17.47
CA GLN A 113 3.80 25.20 18.54
C GLN A 113 4.46 24.65 19.80
N LEU A 114 4.77 23.34 19.84
CA LEU A 114 5.51 22.72 20.93
C LEU A 114 7.01 22.90 20.71
N ASP A 115 7.73 23.12 21.80
CA ASP A 115 9.18 23.01 21.83
C ASP A 115 9.56 21.60 22.31
N GLY A 116 10.58 21.00 21.70
CA GLY A 116 11.20 19.76 22.16
C GLY A 116 10.93 18.54 21.27
N ASP A 117 10.87 17.36 21.90
CA ASP A 117 10.93 16.06 21.24
C ASP A 117 9.77 15.78 20.26
N PRO A 118 8.49 16.09 20.56
CA PRO A 118 7.39 15.81 19.63
C PRO A 118 7.58 16.51 18.27
N SER A 119 8.01 17.76 18.27
CA SER A 119 8.23 18.55 17.05
C SER A 119 9.41 18.02 16.25
N ARG A 120 10.49 17.60 16.93
CA ARG A 120 11.63 16.92 16.28
C ARG A 120 11.22 15.59 15.66
N THR A 121 10.38 14.81 16.35
CA THR A 121 9.81 13.56 15.83
C THR A 121 8.98 13.83 14.58
N THR A 122 8.14 14.88 14.56
CA THR A 122 7.39 15.29 13.35
C THR A 122 8.32 15.58 12.16
N VAL A 123 9.43 16.30 12.37
CA VAL A 123 10.42 16.56 11.30
C VAL A 123 11.06 15.26 10.80
N ALA A 124 11.38 14.32 11.71
CA ALA A 124 11.94 13.02 11.35
C ALA A 124 10.95 12.17 10.54
N ILE A 125 9.67 12.11 10.94
CA ILE A 125 8.62 11.39 10.21
C ILE A 125 8.44 11.97 8.80
N LEU A 126 8.46 13.31 8.66
CA LEU A 126 8.37 13.96 7.35
C LEU A 126 9.55 13.58 6.43
N LEU A 127 10.78 13.60 6.96
CA LEU A 127 11.96 13.19 6.21
C LEU A 127 11.86 11.74 5.76
N ASP A 128 11.49 10.83 6.67
CA ASP A 128 11.32 9.42 6.34
C ASP A 128 10.20 9.20 5.32
N TYR A 129 9.10 9.95 5.41
CA TYR A 129 8.00 9.85 4.45
C TYR A 129 8.43 10.34 3.05
N TYR A 130 9.30 11.34 2.95
CA TYR A 130 9.93 11.70 1.68
C TYR A 130 10.83 10.60 1.13
N LEU A 131 11.68 10.00 1.97
CA LEU A 131 12.57 8.92 1.56
C LEU A 131 11.78 7.68 1.12
N LEU A 132 10.63 7.39 1.75
CA LEU A 132 9.70 6.35 1.32
C LEU A 132 9.25 6.54 -0.14
N HIS A 133 8.90 7.77 -0.54
CA HIS A 133 8.47 8.04 -1.92
C HIS A 133 9.62 7.89 -2.92
N LEU A 134 10.85 8.19 -2.52
CA LEU A 134 12.01 7.92 -3.38
C LEU A 134 12.28 6.42 -3.50
N LEU A 135 12.10 5.64 -2.43
CA LEU A 135 12.14 4.18 -2.49
C LEU A 135 11.01 3.62 -3.36
N ALA A 136 9.80 4.19 -3.28
CA ALA A 136 8.67 3.83 -4.14
C ALA A 136 8.98 4.07 -5.61
N LEU A 137 9.61 5.21 -5.93
CA LEU A 137 10.09 5.49 -7.26
C LEU A 137 11.15 4.46 -7.70
N CYS A 138 12.09 4.09 -6.83
CA CYS A 138 13.06 3.04 -7.14
C CYS A 138 12.39 1.68 -7.40
N ALA A 139 11.37 1.31 -6.61
CA ALA A 139 10.61 0.07 -6.80
C ALA A 139 9.93 0.04 -8.18
N MET A 140 9.32 1.14 -8.59
CA MET A 140 8.74 1.29 -9.95
C MET A 140 9.76 1.11 -11.06
N ARG A 141 11.05 1.37 -10.79
CA ARG A 141 12.16 1.30 -11.75
C ARG A 141 13.09 0.09 -11.57
N ALA A 142 12.75 -0.87 -10.70
CA ALA A 142 13.59 -2.04 -10.45
C ALA A 142 13.95 -2.81 -11.74
N TRP A 143 13.03 -2.84 -12.72
CA TRP A 143 13.21 -3.47 -14.02
C TRP A 143 14.15 -2.77 -15.00
N ASP A 144 14.62 -1.56 -14.68
CA ASP A 144 15.69 -0.93 -15.47
C ASP A 144 17.08 -1.42 -15.09
N THR A 145 17.19 -2.15 -13.98
CA THR A 145 18.45 -2.71 -13.51
C THR A 145 18.76 -4.04 -14.20
N GLN A 146 19.96 -4.55 -13.97
CA GLN A 146 20.37 -5.85 -14.52
C GLN A 146 19.71 -7.05 -13.81
N ASN A 147 19.30 -6.87 -12.56
CA ASN A 147 18.66 -7.90 -11.76
C ASN A 147 17.51 -7.26 -10.95
N PRO A 148 16.27 -7.29 -11.49
CA PRO A 148 15.11 -6.73 -10.83
C PRO A 148 14.84 -7.37 -9.47
N THR A 149 14.93 -8.70 -9.36
CA THR A 149 14.78 -9.45 -8.11
C THR A 149 15.72 -8.95 -7.02
N ALA A 150 17.03 -8.93 -7.28
CA ALA A 150 18.02 -8.45 -6.31
C ALA A 150 17.82 -6.97 -5.95
N THR A 151 17.24 -6.17 -6.85
CA THR A 151 16.90 -4.78 -6.60
C THR A 151 15.70 -4.66 -5.65
N ILE A 152 14.66 -5.49 -5.84
CA ILE A 152 13.51 -5.58 -4.93
C ILE A 152 13.96 -6.03 -3.53
N ASP A 153 14.80 -7.06 -3.42
CA ASP A 153 15.40 -7.50 -2.15
C ASP A 153 16.14 -6.36 -1.42
N ARG A 154 16.99 -5.64 -2.17
CA ARG A 154 17.74 -4.50 -1.64
C ARG A 154 16.80 -3.40 -1.15
N LEU A 155 15.73 -3.10 -1.89
CA LEU A 155 14.73 -2.12 -1.50
C LEU A 155 13.96 -2.54 -0.25
N THR A 156 13.60 -3.83 -0.10
CA THR A 156 13.00 -4.36 1.12
C THR A 156 13.92 -4.12 2.32
N GLY A 157 15.23 -4.37 2.18
CA GLY A 157 16.21 -4.03 3.21
C GLY A 157 16.23 -2.54 3.57
N LEU A 158 16.18 -1.64 2.58
CA LEU A 158 16.15 -0.19 2.81
C LEU A 158 14.85 0.29 3.45
N VAL A 159 13.71 -0.31 3.12
CA VAL A 159 12.42 -0.06 3.79
C VAL A 159 12.51 -0.42 5.27
N GLN A 160 13.19 -1.51 5.63
CA GLN A 160 13.41 -1.88 7.02
C GLN A 160 14.32 -0.87 7.76
N GLN A 161 15.39 -0.39 7.10
CA GLN A 161 16.26 0.67 7.67
C GLN A 161 15.53 2.00 7.85
N LEU A 162 14.69 2.38 6.88
CA LEU A 162 13.87 3.60 6.94
C LEU A 162 13.03 3.65 8.21
N GLN A 163 12.39 2.54 8.54
CA GLN A 163 11.37 2.44 9.60
C GLN A 163 11.97 2.00 10.95
N GLY A 164 13.29 1.79 11.00
CA GLY A 164 14.02 1.34 12.18
C GLY A 164 14.28 2.44 13.21
N ALA A 165 14.95 2.05 14.31
CA ALA A 165 15.23 2.93 15.45
C ALA A 165 16.22 4.08 15.13
N ASP A 166 17.02 3.93 14.07
CA ASP A 166 17.92 4.99 13.58
C ASP A 166 17.18 6.05 12.72
N GLY A 167 15.90 5.83 12.44
CA GLY A 167 14.98 6.77 11.80
C GLY A 167 14.01 7.42 12.79
N SER A 168 12.82 7.74 12.30
CA SER A 168 11.70 8.22 13.11
C SER A 168 11.00 7.11 13.92
N GLY A 169 11.25 5.84 13.58
CA GLY A 169 10.53 4.68 14.11
C GLY A 169 9.09 4.55 13.57
N HIS A 170 8.64 5.43 12.67
CA HIS A 170 7.34 5.31 12.02
C HIS A 170 7.38 4.19 10.98
N ARG A 171 6.37 3.33 11.01
CA ARG A 171 6.19 2.23 10.05
C ARG A 171 5.13 2.59 9.01
N PHE A 172 5.45 2.36 7.75
CA PHE A 172 4.64 2.63 6.56
C PHE A 172 4.20 1.31 5.89
N VAL A 173 5.14 0.47 5.46
CA VAL A 173 4.92 -0.80 4.72
C VAL A 173 5.96 -1.83 5.14
N ALA A 174 5.66 -3.12 5.00
CA ALA A 174 6.58 -4.18 5.42
C ALA A 174 7.72 -4.44 4.41
N ASP A 175 7.47 -4.25 3.12
CA ASP A 175 8.35 -4.72 2.04
C ASP A 175 8.23 -3.89 0.76
N ALA A 176 9.11 -4.18 -0.21
CA ALA A 176 9.16 -3.49 -1.49
C ALA A 176 7.98 -3.85 -2.42
N GLU A 177 7.39 -5.04 -2.28
CA GLU A 177 6.19 -5.45 -3.01
C GLU A 177 5.01 -4.56 -2.62
N THR A 178 4.79 -4.36 -1.33
CA THR A 178 3.74 -3.48 -0.82
C THR A 178 4.04 -2.02 -1.12
N LEU A 179 5.31 -1.63 -1.12
CA LEU A 179 5.73 -0.31 -1.55
C LEU A 179 5.41 -0.07 -3.04
N LEU A 180 5.61 -1.07 -3.90
CA LEU A 180 5.26 -1.00 -5.32
C LEU A 180 3.74 -0.85 -5.50
N ILE A 181 2.95 -1.60 -4.73
CA ILE A 181 1.50 -1.47 -4.70
C ILE A 181 1.09 -0.07 -4.25
N TYR A 182 1.67 0.44 -3.16
CA TYR A 182 1.43 1.81 -2.68
C TYR A 182 1.72 2.85 -3.78
N ALA A 183 2.80 2.69 -4.53
CA ALA A 183 3.22 3.62 -5.59
C ALA A 183 2.22 3.73 -6.75
N ILE A 184 1.48 2.66 -7.04
CA ILE A 184 0.50 2.59 -8.14
C ILE A 184 -0.95 2.72 -7.68
N SER A 185 -1.20 2.74 -6.37
CA SER A 185 -2.55 2.66 -5.82
C SER A 185 -3.13 4.03 -5.54
N GLN A 186 -3.30 4.79 -6.62
CA GLN A 186 -4.13 5.98 -6.71
C GLN A 186 -4.73 6.04 -8.12
N PHE A 187 -5.61 7.01 -8.37
CA PHE A 187 -6.20 7.12 -9.71
C PHE A 187 -5.13 7.41 -10.77
N HIS A 188 -5.02 6.52 -11.75
CA HIS A 188 -4.19 6.68 -12.94
C HIS A 188 -5.06 6.55 -14.19
N PRO A 189 -5.04 7.54 -15.11
CA PRO A 189 -5.94 7.54 -16.27
C PRO A 189 -5.58 6.48 -17.33
N GLU A 190 -4.36 5.94 -17.31
CA GLU A 190 -3.91 4.92 -18.27
C GLU A 190 -4.10 3.51 -17.68
N GLU A 191 -5.30 2.94 -17.86
CA GLU A 191 -5.66 1.62 -17.32
C GLU A 191 -4.74 0.49 -17.81
N LYS A 192 -4.17 0.59 -19.02
CA LYS A 192 -3.26 -0.44 -19.55
C LYS A 192 -1.90 -0.47 -18.86
N ALA A 193 -1.57 0.56 -18.07
CA ALA A 193 -0.32 0.60 -17.33
C ALA A 193 -0.24 -0.51 -16.26
N TYR A 194 -1.38 -0.89 -15.68
CA TYR A 194 -1.46 -1.94 -14.66
C TYR A 194 -1.09 -3.33 -15.21
N ASN A 195 -1.50 -3.67 -16.43
CA ASN A 195 -1.11 -4.94 -17.07
C ASN A 195 0.43 -5.08 -17.17
N ARG A 196 1.14 -3.98 -17.43
CA ARG A 196 2.62 -4.00 -17.49
C ARG A 196 3.27 -4.27 -16.14
N ILE A 197 2.61 -3.89 -15.03
CA ILE A 197 3.11 -4.19 -13.69
C ILE A 197 2.95 -5.68 -13.40
N ILE A 198 1.81 -6.27 -13.77
CA ILE A 198 1.58 -7.72 -13.65
C ILE A 198 2.66 -8.50 -14.41
N GLU A 199 2.87 -8.17 -15.69
CA GLU A 199 3.90 -8.79 -16.53
C GLU A 199 5.32 -8.66 -15.96
N LYS A 200 5.59 -7.54 -15.27
CA LYS A 200 6.88 -7.26 -14.62
C LYS A 200 7.06 -8.11 -13.36
N VAL A 201 6.04 -8.20 -12.50
CA VAL A 201 6.07 -8.99 -11.26
C VAL A 201 6.23 -10.48 -11.57
N ASP A 202 5.58 -10.98 -12.62
CA ASP A 202 5.70 -12.37 -13.06
C ASP A 202 7.13 -12.75 -13.51
N GLN A 203 8.02 -11.77 -13.74
CA GLN A 203 9.43 -12.00 -14.07
C GLN A 203 10.34 -12.08 -12.84
N LEU A 204 9.84 -11.79 -11.64
CA LEU A 204 10.62 -11.89 -10.41
C LEU A 204 10.82 -13.36 -10.03
N GLU A 205 11.97 -13.66 -9.43
CA GLU A 205 12.32 -15.02 -9.02
C GLU A 205 11.90 -15.29 -7.56
N GLY A 206 11.83 -16.57 -7.16
CA GLY A 206 11.51 -16.94 -5.77
C GLY A 206 10.08 -16.58 -5.36
N ASP A 207 9.91 -16.11 -4.13
CA ASP A 207 8.60 -15.92 -3.51
C ASP A 207 7.96 -14.55 -3.83
N HIS A 208 8.67 -13.66 -4.56
CA HIS A 208 8.19 -12.31 -4.83
C HIS A 208 6.81 -12.24 -5.51
N PRO A 209 6.47 -13.07 -6.52
CA PRO A 209 5.12 -13.07 -7.08
C PRO A 209 4.05 -13.41 -6.05
N VAL A 210 4.34 -14.32 -5.12
CA VAL A 210 3.42 -14.72 -4.04
C VAL A 210 3.29 -13.60 -3.01
N LEU A 211 4.39 -12.97 -2.58
CA LEU A 211 4.40 -11.83 -1.67
C LEU A 211 3.60 -10.64 -2.25
N PHE A 212 3.81 -10.33 -3.53
CA PHE A 212 3.04 -9.32 -4.24
C PHE A 212 1.56 -9.68 -4.30
N ALA A 213 1.23 -10.95 -4.56
CA ALA A 213 -0.16 -11.42 -4.60
C ALA A 213 -0.85 -11.29 -3.23
N HIS A 214 -0.18 -11.61 -2.12
CA HIS A 214 -0.71 -11.43 -0.76
C HIS A 214 -1.13 -9.98 -0.48
N ALA A 215 -0.25 -9.03 -0.77
CA ALA A 215 -0.54 -7.61 -0.56
C ALA A 215 -1.60 -7.09 -1.57
N SER A 216 -1.54 -7.56 -2.82
CA SER A 216 -2.46 -7.17 -3.89
C SER A 216 -3.89 -7.57 -3.58
N VAL A 217 -4.12 -8.83 -3.18
CA VAL A 217 -5.48 -9.26 -2.83
C VAL A 217 -6.00 -8.51 -1.61
N ALA A 218 -5.19 -8.19 -0.60
CA ALA A 218 -5.65 -7.43 0.55
C ALA A 218 -6.09 -6.00 0.14
N VAL A 219 -5.29 -5.32 -0.68
CA VAL A 219 -5.58 -3.97 -1.19
C VAL A 219 -6.81 -3.95 -2.08
N LEU A 220 -6.84 -4.78 -3.13
CA LEU A 220 -7.95 -4.82 -4.09
C LEU A 220 -9.25 -5.26 -3.41
N SER A 221 -9.14 -6.14 -2.43
CA SER A 221 -10.28 -6.60 -1.65
C SER A 221 -10.86 -5.49 -0.78
N ALA A 222 -10.03 -4.74 -0.06
CA ALA A 222 -10.47 -3.58 0.70
C ALA A 222 -11.07 -2.48 -0.20
N HIS A 223 -10.45 -2.23 -1.36
CA HIS A 223 -10.89 -1.25 -2.37
C HIS A 223 -12.23 -1.59 -3.01
N LEU A 224 -12.35 -2.78 -3.60
CA LEU A 224 -13.59 -3.18 -4.27
C LEU A 224 -14.74 -3.32 -3.27
N ARG A 225 -14.50 -3.84 -2.05
CA ARG A 225 -15.52 -3.81 -0.99
C ARG A 225 -15.88 -2.40 -0.56
N TRP A 226 -14.90 -1.49 -0.45
CA TRP A 226 -15.17 -0.08 -0.16
C TRP A 226 -16.11 0.51 -1.22
N GLY A 227 -15.79 0.30 -2.49
CA GLY A 227 -16.61 0.71 -3.61
C GLY A 227 -18.01 0.13 -3.52
N PHE A 228 -18.12 -1.19 -3.35
CA PHE A 228 -19.40 -1.90 -3.26
C PHE A 228 -20.29 -1.39 -2.11
N TRP A 229 -19.74 -1.31 -0.89
CA TRP A 229 -20.51 -0.97 0.30
C TRP A 229 -20.83 0.52 0.41
N LEU A 230 -19.93 1.40 -0.06
CA LEU A 230 -19.99 2.84 0.22
C LEU A 230 -20.24 3.70 -1.01
N MET A 231 -19.87 3.29 -2.23
CA MET A 231 -19.94 4.13 -3.42
C MET A 231 -20.98 3.67 -4.45
N TYR A 232 -20.99 2.39 -4.81
CA TYR A 232 -21.76 1.87 -5.94
C TYR A 232 -23.15 1.33 -5.57
N ASP A 233 -23.71 1.71 -4.43
CA ASP A 233 -25.04 1.25 -3.99
C ASP A 233 -25.19 -0.29 -3.95
N ARG A 234 -24.10 -1.01 -3.70
CA ARG A 234 -24.04 -2.48 -3.73
C ARG A 234 -24.40 -3.07 -5.10
N ASP A 235 -24.13 -2.32 -6.17
CA ASP A 235 -24.28 -2.76 -7.56
C ASP A 235 -22.92 -3.24 -8.10
N PRO A 236 -22.71 -4.56 -8.25
CA PRO A 236 -21.44 -5.10 -8.73
C PRO A 236 -21.19 -4.75 -10.20
N ILE A 237 -22.23 -4.51 -11.01
CA ILE A 237 -22.06 -4.15 -12.43
C ILE A 237 -21.46 -2.75 -12.56
N LYS A 238 -21.95 -1.79 -11.77
CA LYS A 238 -21.38 -0.44 -11.74
C LYS A 238 -19.94 -0.45 -11.26
N MET A 239 -19.67 -1.20 -10.18
CA MET A 239 -18.32 -1.36 -9.63
C MET A 239 -17.35 -1.94 -10.67
N ARG A 240 -17.71 -3.05 -11.33
CA ARG A 240 -16.90 -3.69 -12.38
C ARG A 240 -16.54 -2.75 -13.50
N ARG A 241 -17.50 -1.93 -13.93
CA ARG A 241 -17.29 -0.98 -15.04
C ARG A 241 -16.35 0.16 -14.68
N ASP A 242 -16.31 0.56 -13.41
CA ASP A 242 -15.48 1.69 -12.94
C ASP A 242 -14.07 1.25 -12.50
N ASN A 243 -13.86 -0.06 -12.34
CA ASN A 243 -12.62 -0.66 -11.83
C ASN A 243 -12.06 -1.68 -12.84
N THR A 244 -12.15 -1.41 -14.15
CA THR A 244 -11.77 -2.33 -15.22
C THR A 244 -10.32 -2.80 -15.14
N GLY A 245 -9.40 -1.91 -14.75
CA GLY A 245 -7.98 -2.23 -14.56
C GLY A 245 -7.69 -3.13 -13.35
N ASP A 246 -8.59 -3.16 -12.35
CA ASP A 246 -8.38 -3.91 -11.11
C ASP A 246 -8.66 -5.40 -11.28
N TYR A 247 -9.56 -5.79 -12.19
CA TYR A 247 -9.95 -7.20 -12.35
C TYR A 247 -8.84 -8.10 -12.89
N PRO A 248 -8.11 -7.72 -13.95
CA PRO A 248 -6.94 -8.50 -14.40
C PRO A 248 -5.90 -8.67 -13.29
N TRP A 249 -5.64 -7.62 -12.51
CA TRP A 249 -4.71 -7.66 -11.38
C TRP A 249 -5.21 -8.57 -10.26
N LEU A 250 -6.50 -8.48 -9.92
CA LEU A 250 -7.13 -9.36 -8.94
C LEU A 250 -7.09 -10.83 -9.41
N LEU A 251 -7.41 -11.10 -10.68
CA LEU A 251 -7.36 -12.44 -11.26
C LEU A 251 -5.96 -13.03 -11.16
N ASN A 252 -4.92 -12.31 -11.61
CA ASN A 252 -3.54 -12.76 -11.51
C ASN A 252 -3.15 -13.06 -10.05
N SER A 253 -3.47 -12.16 -9.12
CA SER A 253 -3.12 -12.35 -7.70
C SER A 253 -3.83 -13.54 -7.06
N VAL A 254 -5.13 -13.71 -7.33
CA VAL A 254 -5.93 -14.85 -6.82
C VAL A 254 -5.45 -16.16 -7.44
N LEU A 255 -5.15 -16.18 -8.74
CA LEU A 255 -4.61 -17.37 -9.42
C LEU A 255 -3.25 -17.78 -8.86
N THR A 256 -2.34 -16.83 -8.64
CA THR A 256 -1.03 -17.08 -8.03
C THR A 256 -1.18 -17.74 -6.65
N LEU A 257 -2.06 -17.19 -5.80
CA LEU A 257 -2.33 -17.76 -4.48
C LEU A 257 -3.05 -19.11 -4.55
N ALA A 258 -3.93 -19.32 -5.53
CA ALA A 258 -4.64 -20.58 -5.71
C ALA A 258 -3.68 -21.70 -6.15
N ARG A 259 -2.71 -21.39 -7.01
CA ARG A 259 -1.62 -22.30 -7.37
C ARG A 259 -0.77 -22.66 -6.15
N GLU A 260 -0.43 -21.68 -5.31
CA GLU A 260 0.34 -21.93 -4.09
C GLU A 260 -0.44 -22.74 -3.04
N PHE A 261 -1.74 -22.49 -2.90
CA PHE A 261 -2.63 -23.32 -2.09
C PHE A 261 -2.69 -24.76 -2.61
N SER A 262 -2.85 -24.95 -3.92
CA SER A 262 -2.88 -26.29 -4.52
C SER A 262 -1.55 -27.04 -4.34
N SER A 263 -0.43 -26.32 -4.43
CA SER A 263 0.92 -26.83 -4.19
C SER A 263 1.13 -27.25 -2.73
N SER A 264 0.76 -26.41 -1.76
CA SER A 264 0.86 -26.70 -0.33
C SER A 264 -0.04 -27.85 0.12
N VAL A 265 -1.25 -27.98 -0.45
CA VAL A 265 -2.09 -29.17 -0.25
C VAL A 265 -1.41 -30.43 -0.80
N ALA A 266 -0.78 -30.37 -1.97
CA ALA A 266 -0.06 -31.52 -2.54
C ALA A 266 1.21 -31.90 -1.76
N LYS A 267 1.77 -30.97 -0.99
CA LYS A 267 2.90 -31.20 -0.07
C LYS A 267 2.47 -31.71 1.31
N ASP A 268 1.17 -31.91 1.54
CA ASP A 268 0.58 -32.27 2.84
C ASP A 268 0.97 -31.29 3.97
N GLU A 269 1.09 -30.00 3.65
CA GLU A 269 1.30 -28.96 4.67
C GLU A 269 0.10 -28.93 5.66
N SER A 270 0.32 -28.44 6.87
CA SER A 270 -0.74 -28.27 7.86
C SER A 270 -1.63 -27.07 7.54
N VAL A 271 -2.81 -27.01 8.16
CA VAL A 271 -3.73 -25.85 8.05
C VAL A 271 -3.05 -24.59 8.60
N GLU A 272 -2.25 -24.74 9.66
CA GLU A 272 -1.50 -23.65 10.27
C GLU A 272 -0.41 -23.11 9.32
N GLU A 273 0.30 -23.99 8.61
CA GLU A 273 1.30 -23.59 7.60
C GLU A 273 0.66 -22.87 6.41
N ARG A 274 -0.55 -23.29 5.99
CA ARG A 274 -1.30 -22.64 4.89
C ARG A 274 -2.11 -21.42 5.30
N ALA A 275 -2.23 -21.11 6.59
CA ALA A 275 -3.19 -20.13 7.09
C ALA A 275 -3.10 -18.77 6.39
N ALA A 276 -1.88 -18.29 6.09
CA ALA A 276 -1.67 -17.02 5.38
C ALA A 276 -2.19 -17.06 3.94
N ILE A 277 -1.93 -18.15 3.20
CA ILE A 277 -2.41 -18.33 1.82
C ILE A 277 -3.94 -18.38 1.80
N THR A 278 -4.52 -19.16 2.70
CA THR A 278 -5.97 -19.29 2.85
C THR A 278 -6.62 -17.95 3.20
N GLN A 279 -6.01 -17.17 4.10
CA GLN A 279 -6.49 -15.83 4.44
C GLN A 279 -6.48 -14.90 3.23
N SER A 280 -5.40 -14.91 2.46
CA SER A 280 -5.28 -14.07 1.27
C SER A 280 -6.24 -14.51 0.17
N LEU A 281 -6.49 -15.81 -0.02
CA LEU A 281 -7.53 -16.30 -0.93
C LEU A 281 -8.92 -15.84 -0.49
N LEU A 282 -9.26 -15.93 0.80
CA LEU A 282 -10.52 -15.42 1.33
C LEU A 282 -10.67 -13.92 1.04
N GLN A 283 -9.62 -13.12 1.24
CA GLN A 283 -9.62 -11.71 0.89
C GLN A 283 -9.83 -11.52 -0.61
N GLY A 284 -9.02 -12.12 -1.47
CA GLY A 284 -9.14 -11.95 -2.92
C GLY A 284 -10.52 -12.31 -3.47
N LEU A 285 -11.08 -13.44 -3.03
CA LEU A 285 -12.43 -13.86 -3.42
C LEU A 285 -13.52 -12.97 -2.83
N ALA A 286 -13.32 -12.39 -1.64
CA ALA A 286 -14.26 -11.46 -1.02
C ALA A 286 -14.28 -10.05 -1.64
N ALA A 287 -13.37 -9.74 -2.56
CA ALA A 287 -13.37 -8.51 -3.32
C ALA A 287 -14.63 -8.42 -4.22
N ASP A 288 -14.89 -9.49 -4.98
CA ASP A 288 -16.13 -9.72 -5.74
C ASP A 288 -16.31 -11.23 -5.97
N PRO A 289 -17.03 -11.95 -5.09
CA PRO A 289 -17.15 -13.40 -5.19
C PRO A 289 -17.92 -13.85 -6.44
N TYR A 290 -18.71 -12.96 -7.05
CA TYR A 290 -19.46 -13.26 -8.27
C TYR A 290 -18.62 -13.07 -9.53
N ALA A 291 -17.40 -12.52 -9.43
CA ALA A 291 -16.52 -12.37 -10.58
C ALA A 291 -15.84 -13.70 -10.96
N PHE A 292 -15.66 -14.60 -9.99
CA PHE A 292 -14.90 -15.86 -10.14
C PHE A 292 -15.78 -17.11 -10.20
N ILE A 293 -17.08 -16.95 -10.47
CA ILE A 293 -17.99 -18.06 -10.72
C ILE A 293 -18.73 -17.88 -12.04
N GLY A 294 -18.87 -18.96 -12.80
CA GLY A 294 -19.59 -18.95 -14.07
C GLY A 294 -18.84 -18.23 -15.18
N SER A 295 -19.48 -17.25 -15.83
CA SER A 295 -18.88 -16.55 -16.97
C SER A 295 -18.02 -15.35 -16.52
N PRO A 296 -16.84 -15.14 -17.11
CA PRO A 296 -15.98 -14.02 -16.76
C PRO A 296 -16.69 -12.67 -17.05
N PRO A 297 -16.48 -11.64 -16.22
CA PRO A 297 -16.91 -10.28 -16.52
C PRO A 297 -16.17 -9.74 -17.76
N PRO A 298 -16.70 -8.68 -18.42
CA PRO A 298 -16.11 -8.14 -19.65
C PRO A 298 -14.62 -7.78 -19.56
N SER A 299 -14.15 -7.29 -18.42
CA SER A 299 -12.74 -6.95 -18.16
C SER A 299 -11.80 -8.16 -18.12
N LEU A 300 -12.34 -9.38 -18.01
CA LEU A 300 -11.59 -10.63 -17.96
C LEU A 300 -11.72 -11.46 -19.24
N MET A 301 -12.37 -10.94 -20.29
CA MET A 301 -12.55 -11.66 -21.55
C MET A 301 -11.25 -11.92 -22.32
N ASP A 302 -10.20 -11.13 -22.06
CA ASP A 302 -8.88 -11.34 -22.64
C ASP A 302 -8.01 -12.32 -21.82
N TYR A 303 -8.51 -12.81 -20.68
CA TYR A 303 -7.81 -13.66 -19.71
C TYR A 303 -8.57 -14.97 -19.45
N VAL A 304 -9.21 -15.53 -20.48
CA VAL A 304 -10.10 -16.69 -20.37
C VAL A 304 -9.37 -17.96 -19.93
N ASP A 305 -8.10 -18.11 -20.31
CA ASP A 305 -7.30 -19.28 -19.96
C ASP A 305 -6.92 -19.25 -18.48
N GLU A 306 -6.45 -18.10 -17.99
CA GLU A 306 -6.16 -17.86 -16.57
C GLU A 306 -7.42 -17.99 -15.71
N TYR A 307 -8.56 -17.50 -16.21
CA TYR A 307 -9.85 -17.63 -15.55
C TYR A 307 -10.28 -19.10 -15.42
N ALA A 308 -10.17 -19.87 -16.50
CA ALA A 308 -10.52 -21.29 -16.52
C ALA A 308 -9.62 -22.10 -15.58
N GLU A 309 -8.32 -21.81 -15.56
CA GLU A 309 -7.38 -22.44 -14.64
C GLU A 309 -7.73 -22.14 -13.18
N LEU A 310 -8.02 -20.88 -12.85
CA LEU A 310 -8.46 -20.51 -11.50
C LEU A 310 -9.74 -21.27 -11.12
N GLU A 311 -10.73 -21.31 -12.01
CA GLU A 311 -11.99 -22.01 -11.77
C GLU A 311 -11.76 -23.51 -11.50
N ASP A 312 -10.88 -24.17 -12.26
CA ASP A 312 -10.52 -25.57 -12.07
C ASP A 312 -9.83 -25.83 -10.72
N ILE A 313 -8.89 -24.97 -10.32
CA ILE A 313 -8.23 -25.06 -9.01
C ILE A 313 -9.24 -24.88 -7.88
N LEU A 314 -10.11 -23.88 -7.97
CA LEU A 314 -11.12 -23.60 -6.96
C LEU A 314 -12.13 -24.76 -6.84
N LYS A 315 -12.65 -25.29 -7.96
CA LYS A 315 -13.55 -26.45 -7.95
C LYS A 315 -12.92 -27.67 -7.30
N LYS A 316 -11.64 -27.93 -7.61
CA LYS A 316 -10.91 -29.07 -7.06
C LYS A 316 -10.79 -29.00 -5.53
N HIS A 317 -10.63 -27.80 -4.98
CA HIS A 317 -10.28 -27.59 -3.57
C HIS A 317 -11.36 -26.89 -2.75
N ILE A 318 -12.57 -26.71 -3.29
CA ILE A 318 -13.61 -25.86 -2.67
C ILE A 318 -14.00 -26.30 -1.26
N ASP A 319 -14.16 -27.61 -1.03
CA ASP A 319 -14.55 -28.11 0.29
C ASP A 319 -13.46 -27.82 1.33
N HIS A 320 -12.19 -28.03 0.97
CA HIS A 320 -11.05 -27.74 1.83
C HIS A 320 -10.93 -26.24 2.12
N LEU A 321 -11.09 -25.39 1.11
CA LEU A 321 -11.08 -23.95 1.27
C LEU A 321 -12.20 -23.47 2.19
N LEU A 322 -13.43 -23.98 2.03
CA LEU A 322 -14.57 -23.60 2.88
C LEU A 322 -14.37 -24.02 4.34
N GLU A 323 -13.78 -25.18 4.60
CA GLU A 323 -13.43 -25.62 5.94
C GLU A 323 -12.38 -24.70 6.58
N GLU A 324 -11.29 -24.40 5.87
CA GLU A 324 -10.25 -23.52 6.41
C GLU A 324 -10.72 -22.05 6.53
N PHE A 325 -11.61 -21.58 5.64
CA PHE A 325 -12.23 -20.25 5.76
C PHE A 325 -13.06 -20.12 7.03
N GLU A 326 -13.80 -21.16 7.44
CA GLU A 326 -14.61 -21.11 8.66
C GLU A 326 -13.74 -20.98 9.92
N ILE A 327 -12.51 -21.50 9.91
CA ILE A 327 -11.53 -21.30 11.00
C ILE A 327 -11.14 -19.82 11.12
N GLN A 328 -11.08 -19.12 9.99
CA GLN A 328 -10.67 -17.71 9.89
C GLN A 328 -11.85 -16.73 9.90
N LYS A 329 -13.04 -17.20 10.26
CA LYS A 329 -14.26 -16.40 10.27
C LYS A 329 -14.09 -15.16 11.16
N PRO A 330 -14.39 -13.95 10.64
CA PRO A 330 -14.34 -12.74 11.45
C PRO A 330 -15.25 -12.82 12.69
N ASP A 331 -14.81 -12.24 13.81
CA ASP A 331 -15.66 -11.97 14.97
C ASP A 331 -15.97 -10.47 15.08
N LYS A 332 -17.01 -10.12 15.84
CA LYS A 332 -17.40 -8.71 16.05
C LYS A 332 -16.46 -7.96 17.01
N ASN A 333 -15.75 -8.68 17.86
CA ASN A 333 -14.98 -8.10 18.95
C ASN A 333 -13.49 -8.00 18.64
N THR A 334 -12.97 -8.85 17.75
CA THR A 334 -11.57 -8.86 17.32
C THR A 334 -11.37 -8.09 16.01
N TYR A 335 -10.12 -7.71 15.73
CA TYR A 335 -9.76 -7.18 14.43
C TYR A 335 -9.94 -8.23 13.31
N ALA A 336 -10.41 -7.79 12.14
CA ALA A 336 -10.45 -8.61 10.93
C ALA A 336 -10.17 -7.76 9.67
N PRO A 337 -9.25 -8.18 8.78
CA PRO A 337 -8.96 -7.46 7.53
C PRO A 337 -10.19 -7.24 6.65
N LEU A 338 -11.11 -8.22 6.59
CA LEU A 338 -12.35 -8.11 5.81
C LEU A 338 -13.26 -6.96 6.27
N ALA A 339 -13.12 -6.51 7.52
CA ALA A 339 -13.87 -5.39 8.09
C ALA A 339 -13.24 -4.03 7.80
N LEU A 340 -11.99 -3.99 7.30
CA LEU A 340 -11.34 -2.78 6.84
C LEU A 340 -11.66 -2.53 5.36
N HIS A 341 -12.00 -1.28 5.05
CA HIS A 341 -12.37 -0.79 3.74
C HIS A 341 -11.66 0.54 3.49
N PHE A 342 -11.06 0.71 2.32
CA PHE A 342 -10.49 1.99 1.91
C PHE A 342 -10.55 2.15 0.40
N ASN A 343 -10.66 3.38 -0.09
CA ASN A 343 -10.62 3.62 -1.54
C ASN A 343 -9.24 3.34 -2.14
N PHE A 344 -8.17 3.74 -1.46
CA PHE A 344 -6.81 3.46 -1.90
C PHE A 344 -5.92 3.27 -0.66
N PRO A 345 -4.90 2.39 -0.69
CA PRO A 345 -3.93 2.25 0.38
C PRO A 345 -3.14 3.55 0.59
N HIS A 346 -2.99 4.38 -0.45
CA HIS A 346 -2.46 5.74 -0.31
C HIS A 346 -3.24 6.56 0.74
N ASN A 347 -4.57 6.43 0.81
CA ASN A 347 -5.38 7.14 1.81
C ASN A 347 -5.12 6.62 3.23
N VAL A 348 -4.85 5.33 3.39
CA VAL A 348 -4.53 4.72 4.69
C VAL A 348 -3.17 5.20 5.18
N VAL A 349 -2.15 5.16 4.31
CA VAL A 349 -0.79 5.62 4.66
C VAL A 349 -0.79 7.13 4.94
N VAL A 350 -1.39 7.95 4.07
CA VAL A 350 -1.48 9.41 4.30
C VAL A 350 -2.21 9.72 5.61
N ALA A 351 -3.33 9.05 5.91
CA ALA A 351 -4.05 9.27 7.17
C ALA A 351 -3.22 8.83 8.38
N THR A 352 -2.51 7.70 8.28
CA THR A 352 -1.61 7.20 9.33
C THR A 352 -0.48 8.18 9.61
N VAL A 353 0.18 8.66 8.56
CA VAL A 353 1.24 9.68 8.64
C VAL A 353 0.66 10.98 9.21
N THR A 354 -0.50 11.43 8.74
CA THR A 354 -1.13 12.65 9.23
C THR A 354 -1.42 12.58 10.74
N LEU A 355 -1.97 11.46 11.22
CA LEU A 355 -2.20 11.25 12.65
C LEU A 355 -0.89 11.30 13.45
N ALA A 356 0.14 10.58 12.99
CA ALA A 356 1.46 10.56 13.61
C ALA A 356 2.11 11.95 13.65
N LEU A 357 1.97 12.73 12.58
CA LEU A 357 2.48 14.10 12.49
C LEU A 357 1.75 15.03 13.46
N LEU A 358 0.42 14.95 13.55
CA LEU A 358 -0.39 15.78 14.46
C LEU A 358 -0.11 15.46 15.93
N GLU A 359 0.18 14.20 16.25
CA GLU A 359 0.51 13.74 17.61
C GLU A 359 1.99 13.94 17.96
N GLY A 360 2.88 14.05 16.97
CA GLY A 360 4.33 14.07 17.17
C GLY A 360 4.87 12.72 17.66
N SER A 361 4.23 11.62 17.25
CA SER A 361 4.56 10.26 17.69
C SER A 361 4.52 9.28 16.51
N PRO A 362 5.51 8.38 16.34
CA PRO A 362 5.50 7.40 15.28
C PRO A 362 4.37 6.37 15.46
N GLN A 363 3.91 5.82 14.35
CA GLN A 363 2.97 4.69 14.33
C GLN A 363 3.78 3.39 14.19
N PRO A 364 3.68 2.43 15.15
CA PRO A 364 4.45 1.19 15.11
C PRO A 364 3.91 0.12 14.14
N LEU A 365 2.70 0.25 13.62
CA LEU A 365 2.11 -0.71 12.68
C LEU A 365 2.30 -0.27 11.23
N THR A 366 2.66 -1.22 10.37
CA THR A 366 2.70 -1.06 8.91
C THR A 366 1.31 -1.18 8.31
N LEU A 367 1.16 -0.78 7.05
CA LEU A 367 -0.01 -1.08 6.24
C LEU A 367 -0.26 -2.60 6.16
N ASN A 368 0.79 -3.42 6.02
CA ASN A 368 0.69 -4.88 5.94
C ASN A 368 0.09 -5.50 7.20
N ASP A 369 0.36 -4.92 8.37
CA ASP A 369 -0.22 -5.40 9.63
C ASP A 369 -1.75 -5.29 9.62
N LEU A 370 -2.33 -4.40 8.80
CA LEU A 370 -3.77 -4.28 8.59
C LEU A 370 -4.33 -5.27 7.54
N PHE A 371 -3.49 -6.11 6.94
CA PHE A 371 -3.91 -7.10 5.93
C PHE A 371 -4.02 -8.51 6.47
N VAL A 372 -3.62 -8.73 7.71
CA VAL A 372 -3.56 -10.04 8.36
C VAL A 372 -4.50 -10.12 9.57
N SER A 373 -4.77 -11.34 10.03
CA SER A 373 -5.56 -11.58 11.24
C SER A 373 -4.99 -10.86 12.46
N GLU A 374 -5.82 -10.67 13.48
CA GLU A 374 -5.36 -10.06 14.73
C GLU A 374 -4.17 -10.83 15.34
N PHE A 375 -3.14 -10.11 15.76
CA PHE A 375 -1.97 -10.67 16.42
C PHE A 375 -1.53 -9.80 17.60
N ASP A 376 -0.73 -10.37 18.50
CA ASP A 376 -0.07 -9.60 19.56
C ASP A 376 1.04 -8.75 18.96
N THR A 377 0.80 -7.44 18.90
CA THR A 377 1.72 -6.48 18.29
C THR A 377 2.98 -6.26 19.12
N GLY A 378 2.99 -6.71 20.39
CA GLY A 378 4.09 -6.45 21.32
C GLY A 378 4.22 -4.98 21.75
N VAL A 379 3.26 -4.14 21.35
CA VAL A 379 3.18 -2.70 21.67
C VAL A 379 1.75 -2.34 22.08
N ASN A 380 1.55 -1.13 22.60
CA ASN A 380 0.21 -0.69 23.05
C ASN A 380 -0.79 -0.48 21.91
N GLU A 381 -0.31 -0.18 20.70
CA GLU A 381 -1.18 0.00 19.55
C GLU A 381 -1.62 -1.36 18.98
N THR A 382 -2.91 -1.49 18.70
CA THR A 382 -3.51 -2.68 18.07
C THR A 382 -4.05 -2.35 16.69
N GLN A 383 -4.17 -3.36 15.82
CA GLN A 383 -4.76 -3.19 14.48
C GLN A 383 -6.17 -2.58 14.55
N LYS A 384 -6.98 -3.03 15.52
CA LYS A 384 -8.33 -2.49 15.77
C LYS A 384 -8.30 -1.01 16.15
N SER A 385 -7.44 -0.63 17.09
CA SER A 385 -7.30 0.76 17.53
C SER A 385 -6.89 1.68 16.38
N LEU A 386 -5.90 1.26 15.58
CA LEU A 386 -5.48 2.01 14.39
C LEU A 386 -6.62 2.13 13.36
N ALA A 387 -7.32 1.04 13.04
CA ALA A 387 -8.45 1.07 12.10
C ALA A 387 -9.59 2.01 12.57
N GLU A 388 -9.89 2.03 13.87
CA GLU A 388 -10.87 2.93 14.46
C GLU A 388 -10.43 4.40 14.39
N LYS A 389 -9.15 4.70 14.67
CA LYS A 389 -8.56 6.04 14.52
C LYS A 389 -8.61 6.51 13.07
N LEU A 390 -8.27 5.65 12.11
CA LEU A 390 -8.33 5.96 10.68
C LEU A 390 -9.76 6.25 10.22
N MET A 391 -10.73 5.46 10.65
CA MET A 391 -12.14 5.73 10.37
C MET A 391 -12.59 7.05 11.01
N ALA A 392 -12.20 7.33 12.26
CA ALA A 392 -12.54 8.58 12.94
C ALA A 392 -11.94 9.80 12.24
N PHE A 393 -10.67 9.71 11.84
CA PHE A 393 -10.02 10.71 11.00
C PHE A 393 -10.77 10.91 9.70
N SER A 394 -11.04 9.83 8.97
CA SER A 394 -11.79 9.88 7.73
C SER A 394 -13.17 10.51 7.93
N ARG A 395 -13.87 10.32 9.06
CA ARG A 395 -15.16 10.99 9.36
C ARG A 395 -15.05 12.50 9.57
N GLY A 396 -13.90 13.00 10.02
CA GLY A 396 -13.64 14.42 10.23
C GLY A 396 -13.20 15.17 8.97
N THR A 397 -12.65 14.47 7.97
CA THR A 397 -12.09 15.11 6.76
C THR A 397 -13.18 15.60 5.79
N PRO A 398 -13.04 16.80 5.18
CA PRO A 398 -13.94 17.27 4.13
C PRO A 398 -13.78 16.47 2.82
N ASP A 399 -12.66 15.79 2.63
CA ASP A 399 -12.38 14.94 1.48
C ASP A 399 -13.34 13.74 1.48
N ARG A 400 -14.27 13.78 0.53
CA ARG A 400 -15.47 12.96 0.47
C ARG A 400 -15.73 12.63 -0.99
N LEU A 401 -15.89 11.36 -1.31
CA LEU A 401 -16.09 10.92 -2.69
C LEU A 401 -17.55 10.56 -2.98
N GLY A 402 -17.98 10.86 -4.20
CA GLY A 402 -19.32 10.53 -4.69
C GLY A 402 -20.44 11.38 -4.06
N HIS A 403 -21.64 11.22 -4.59
CA HIS A 403 -22.81 12.04 -4.26
C HIS A 403 -23.29 11.93 -2.79
N ARG A 404 -22.82 10.92 -2.05
CA ARG A 404 -23.14 10.73 -0.62
C ARG A 404 -22.02 11.14 0.33
N GLY A 405 -20.88 11.56 -0.20
CA GLY A 405 -19.69 11.84 0.58
C GLY A 405 -19.18 10.61 1.33
N SER A 406 -18.74 9.61 0.58
CA SER A 406 -18.17 8.39 1.13
C SER A 406 -16.85 8.68 1.84
N MET A 407 -16.70 8.10 3.04
CA MET A 407 -15.44 8.11 3.81
C MET A 407 -14.35 7.41 3.01
N LEU A 408 -13.11 7.89 3.05
CA LEU A 408 -11.99 7.28 2.34
C LEU A 408 -11.47 6.00 3.02
N VAL A 409 -11.63 5.89 4.34
CA VAL A 409 -11.31 4.70 5.15
C VAL A 409 -12.46 4.42 6.11
N ALA A 410 -12.87 3.16 6.20
CA ALA A 410 -13.92 2.71 7.10
C ALA A 410 -13.56 1.35 7.72
N TYR A 411 -13.93 1.18 8.99
CA TYR A 411 -13.81 -0.09 9.69
C TYR A 411 -15.19 -0.48 10.25
N ASP A 412 -15.75 -1.58 9.76
CA ASP A 412 -17.05 -2.10 10.19
C ASP A 412 -17.02 -3.64 10.32
N PRO A 413 -16.88 -4.18 11.54
CA PRO A 413 -16.90 -5.62 11.79
C PRO A 413 -18.13 -6.33 11.25
N LEU A 414 -19.29 -5.67 11.21
CA LEU A 414 -20.51 -6.27 10.65
C LEU A 414 -20.45 -6.39 9.13
N SER A 415 -19.80 -5.46 8.44
CA SER A 415 -19.56 -5.56 6.99
C SER A 415 -18.56 -6.67 6.69
N GLY A 416 -17.51 -6.84 7.50
CA GLY A 416 -16.58 -7.97 7.38
C GLY A 416 -17.29 -9.33 7.48
N LEU A 417 -18.15 -9.51 8.50
CA LEU A 417 -18.98 -10.71 8.64
C LEU A 417 -19.92 -10.94 7.44
N ARG A 418 -20.56 -9.88 6.94
CA ARG A 418 -21.44 -9.99 5.76
C ARG A 418 -20.67 -10.40 4.52
N SER A 419 -19.49 -9.81 4.30
CA SER A 419 -18.62 -10.18 3.19
C SER A 419 -18.14 -11.62 3.29
N PHE A 420 -17.75 -12.09 4.49
CA PHE A 420 -17.40 -13.49 4.71
C PHE A 420 -18.54 -14.44 4.33
N SER A 421 -19.75 -14.21 4.88
CA SER A 421 -20.92 -15.04 4.59
C SER A 421 -21.30 -15.02 3.12
N MET A 422 -21.28 -13.84 2.49
CA MET A 422 -21.55 -13.70 1.05
C MET A 422 -20.55 -14.48 0.21
N THR A 423 -19.26 -14.40 0.51
CA THR A 423 -18.21 -15.14 -0.22
C THR A 423 -18.41 -16.64 -0.09
N CYS A 424 -18.53 -17.16 1.13
CA CYS A 424 -18.68 -18.60 1.35
C CYS A 424 -19.97 -19.15 0.71
N ASP A 425 -21.08 -18.43 0.82
CA ASP A 425 -22.35 -18.86 0.21
C ASP A 425 -22.31 -18.84 -1.31
N THR A 426 -21.66 -17.84 -1.91
CA THR A 426 -21.51 -17.73 -3.37
C THR A 426 -20.62 -18.83 -3.90
N LEU A 427 -19.46 -19.07 -3.28
CA LEU A 427 -18.54 -20.13 -3.71
C LEU A 427 -19.17 -21.52 -3.54
N ARG A 428 -19.84 -21.78 -2.41
CA ARG A 428 -20.55 -23.04 -2.18
C ARG A 428 -21.62 -23.30 -3.24
N LYS A 429 -22.40 -22.28 -3.62
CA LYS A 429 -23.45 -22.44 -4.65
C LYS A 429 -22.88 -22.54 -6.08
N GLY A 430 -21.75 -21.89 -6.34
CA GLY A 430 -21.17 -21.78 -7.67
C GLY A 430 -20.20 -22.90 -8.03
N LEU A 431 -19.54 -23.51 -7.03
CA LEU A 431 -18.40 -24.41 -7.25
C LEU A 431 -18.50 -25.75 -6.49
N ALA A 432 -19.29 -25.84 -5.42
CA ALA A 432 -19.51 -27.14 -4.75
C ALA A 432 -20.41 -28.03 -5.62
N THR A 433 -20.13 -29.34 -5.62
CA THR A 433 -20.85 -30.33 -6.45
C THR A 433 -21.99 -30.99 -5.71
#